data_AF-A0A1D6GYP0-F1
#
_entry.id   AF-A0A1D6GYP0-F1
#
_cell.length_a   1.000
_cell.length_b   1.000
_cell.length_c   1.000
_cell.angle_alpha   90.00
_cell.angle_beta   90.00
_cell.angle_gamma   90.00
#
_symmetry.space_group_name_H-M   'P 1'
#
loop_
_entity.id
_entity.type
_entity.pdbx_description
1 polymer ?
#
loop_
_entity_poly.entity_id
_entity_poly.type
_entity_poly.pdbx_seq_one_letter_code
_entity_poly.pdbx_strand_id
1 'polypeptide(L)'
;MRAHERAASLALACLSLAPLLVNVNPNVNVVLTACLTVYVGCYRSVKPTPPSETMSKEHAMRFPLVGSAMLLSLFLLFKFLSKDLVNAVLTAYFFILGIVALSATLLPSIKRFLPKEWNDNLIVWRAPFFHSLSVEFTKSQIIASIPGFFFCLWYASKKHWLANNVLGLAFCIQGIEMLSLGSFKTGAILLVRVSLMFA
;
A
#
# COMPACT_ATOMS: atom_id res chain seq x y z
N MET A 1 17.08 -4.75 -15.54
CA MET A 1 15.99 -4.05 -14.83
C MET A 1 15.04 -5.01 -14.10
N ARG A 2 14.19 -5.81 -14.78
CA ARG A 2 13.22 -6.73 -14.10
C ARG A 2 13.82 -7.81 -13.16
N ALA A 3 15.10 -8.16 -13.29
CA ALA A 3 15.75 -9.15 -12.44
C ALA A 3 16.04 -8.63 -11.01
N HIS A 4 16.40 -7.35 -10.87
CA HIS A 4 16.71 -6.74 -9.56
C HIS A 4 15.45 -6.54 -8.71
N GLU A 5 14.35 -6.13 -9.32
CA GLU A 5 13.03 -6.04 -8.67
C GLU A 5 12.58 -7.41 -8.11
N ARG A 6 12.81 -8.49 -8.88
CA ARG A 6 12.50 -9.86 -8.47
C ARG A 6 13.37 -10.30 -7.32
N ALA A 7 14.67 -10.06 -7.40
CA ALA A 7 15.61 -10.38 -6.32
C ALA A 7 15.24 -9.62 -5.03
N ALA A 8 14.87 -8.34 -5.14
CA ALA A 8 14.45 -7.53 -3.99
C ALA A 8 13.10 -7.98 -3.40
N SER A 9 12.12 -8.33 -4.25
CA SER A 9 10.82 -8.84 -3.79
C SER A 9 10.94 -10.23 -3.14
N LEU A 10 11.79 -11.10 -3.70
CA LEU A 10 12.11 -12.40 -3.11
C LEU A 10 12.88 -12.25 -1.81
N ALA A 11 13.86 -11.35 -1.75
CA ALA A 11 14.58 -11.04 -0.51
C ALA A 11 13.64 -10.50 0.57
N LEU A 12 12.69 -9.63 0.21
CA LEU A 12 11.66 -9.12 1.14
C LEU A 12 10.74 -10.25 1.64
N ALA A 13 10.32 -11.16 0.76
CA ALA A 13 9.52 -12.34 1.15
C ALA A 13 10.31 -13.29 2.05
N CYS A 14 11.57 -13.60 1.72
CA CYS A 14 12.42 -14.45 2.55
C CYS A 14 12.71 -13.82 3.91
N LEU A 15 12.99 -12.52 3.95
CA LEU A 15 13.31 -11.80 5.19
C LEU A 15 12.07 -11.63 6.08
N SER A 16 10.88 -11.41 5.50
CA SER A 16 9.63 -11.37 6.27
C SER A 16 9.24 -12.74 6.83
N LEU A 17 9.64 -13.84 6.18
CA LEU A 17 9.42 -15.21 6.66
C LEU A 17 10.54 -15.75 7.55
N ALA A 18 11.75 -15.16 7.52
CA ALA A 18 12.90 -15.62 8.29
C ALA A 18 12.65 -15.77 9.81
N PRO A 19 11.89 -14.87 10.48
CA PRO A 19 11.61 -15.01 11.91
C PRO A 19 10.69 -16.19 12.27
N LEU A 20 10.08 -16.87 11.29
CA LEU A 20 9.31 -18.10 11.53
C LEU A 20 10.20 -19.33 11.68
N LEU A 21 11.39 -19.32 11.05
CA LEU A 21 12.29 -20.47 10.99
C LEU A 21 13.52 -20.30 11.89
N VAL A 22 13.96 -19.06 12.11
CA VAL A 22 15.16 -18.74 12.88
C VAL A 22 14.85 -17.62 13.87
N ASN A 23 15.40 -17.69 15.08
CA ASN A 23 15.39 -16.56 16.02
C ASN A 23 16.32 -15.46 15.51
N VAL A 24 15.78 -14.58 14.67
CA VAL A 24 16.46 -13.37 14.19
C VAL A 24 16.19 -12.24 15.17
N ASN A 25 17.19 -11.40 15.43
CA ASN A 25 17.00 -10.19 16.22
C ASN A 25 15.89 -9.31 15.60
N PRO A 26 14.79 -9.02 16.31
CA PRO A 26 13.65 -8.30 15.75
C PRO A 26 14.01 -6.91 15.22
N ASN A 27 14.92 -6.20 15.89
CA ASN A 27 15.31 -4.84 15.51
C ASN A 27 16.00 -4.83 14.14
N VAL A 28 16.92 -5.78 13.93
CA VAL A 28 17.64 -5.92 12.66
C VAL A 28 16.68 -6.32 11.55
N ASN A 29 15.76 -7.26 11.82
CA ASN A 29 14.80 -7.70 10.83
C ASN A 29 13.85 -6.58 10.39
N VAL A 30 13.35 -5.76 11.33
CA VAL A 30 12.47 -4.63 11.03
C VAL A 30 13.20 -3.57 10.20
N VAL A 31 14.45 -3.22 10.53
CA VAL A 31 15.23 -2.24 9.76
C VAL A 31 15.47 -2.74 8.34
N LEU A 32 15.92 -3.98 8.18
CA LEU A 32 16.21 -4.55 6.86
C LEU A 32 14.95 -4.71 6.00
N THR A 33 13.84 -5.18 6.59
CA THR A 33 12.55 -5.28 5.87
C THR A 33 12.05 -3.90 5.47
N ALA A 34 12.13 -2.89 6.33
CA ALA A 34 11.74 -1.53 6.00
C ALA A 34 12.56 -0.95 4.83
N CYS A 35 13.90 -1.08 4.87
CA CYS A 35 14.76 -0.61 3.78
C CYS A 35 14.44 -1.29 2.44
N LEU A 36 14.26 -2.62 2.44
CA LEU A 36 13.89 -3.36 1.23
C LEU A 36 12.50 -2.97 0.72
N THR A 37 11.54 -2.72 1.61
CA THR A 37 10.18 -2.28 1.27
C THR A 37 10.21 -0.94 0.56
N VAL A 38 10.98 0.02 1.07
CA VAL A 38 11.14 1.33 0.44
C VAL A 38 11.79 1.17 -0.92
N TYR A 39 12.84 0.35 -1.05
CA TYR A 39 13.50 0.08 -2.33
C TYR A 39 12.53 -0.50 -3.38
N VAL A 40 11.76 -1.54 -3.01
CA VAL A 40 10.77 -2.17 -3.90
C VAL A 40 9.66 -1.19 -4.27
N GLY A 41 9.15 -0.42 -3.30
CA GLY A 41 8.12 0.59 -3.52
C GLY A 41 8.58 1.70 -4.48
N CYS A 42 9.79 2.24 -4.28
CA CYS A 42 10.37 3.24 -5.17
C CYS A 42 10.50 2.72 -6.60
N TYR A 43 10.95 1.47 -6.78
CA TYR A 43 11.09 0.87 -8.10
C TYR A 43 9.74 0.71 -8.82
N ARG A 44 8.69 0.31 -8.09
CA ARG A 44 7.32 0.19 -8.63
C ARG A 44 6.66 1.54 -8.92
N SER A 45 7.06 2.60 -8.22
CA SER A 45 6.54 3.96 -8.38
C SER A 45 7.00 4.64 -9.69
N VAL A 46 8.10 4.17 -10.30
CA VAL A 46 8.62 4.70 -11.57
C VAL A 46 7.80 4.14 -12.74
N LYS A 47 6.83 4.92 -13.21
CA LYS A 47 6.02 4.58 -14.40
C LYS A 47 6.68 5.14 -15.68
N PRO A 48 6.66 4.40 -16.80
CA PRO A 48 7.32 4.82 -18.04
C PRO A 48 6.64 6.01 -18.74
N THR A 49 5.39 6.31 -18.41
CA THR A 49 4.68 7.49 -18.93
C THR A 49 4.89 8.67 -17.99
N PRO A 50 5.28 9.86 -18.50
CA PRO A 50 5.38 11.05 -17.67
C PRO A 50 3.98 11.38 -17.11
N PRO A 51 3.85 11.65 -15.81
CA PRO A 51 2.57 11.98 -15.21
C PRO A 51 2.05 13.31 -15.79
N SER A 52 0.89 13.25 -16.45
CA SER A 52 0.16 14.41 -16.99
C SER A 52 -0.22 15.43 -15.90
N GLU A 53 -0.31 14.99 -14.66
CA GLU A 53 -0.71 15.79 -13.50
C GLU A 53 0.46 15.81 -12.50
N THR A 54 1.43 16.68 -12.75
CA THR A 54 2.48 16.94 -11.75
C THR A 54 1.85 17.78 -10.65
N MET A 55 1.69 17.21 -9.45
CA MET A 55 1.20 17.91 -8.25
C MET A 55 1.84 19.29 -8.14
N SER A 56 1.05 20.35 -8.40
CA SER A 56 1.49 21.73 -8.29
C SER A 56 1.98 22.01 -6.86
N LYS A 57 3.00 22.84 -6.72
CA LYS A 57 3.61 23.21 -5.43
C LYS A 57 2.56 23.69 -4.42
N GLU A 58 1.49 24.32 -4.90
CA GLU A 58 0.39 24.80 -4.06
C GLU A 58 -0.39 23.67 -3.37
N HIS A 59 -0.61 22.53 -4.03
CA HIS A 59 -1.28 21.37 -3.42
C HIS A 59 -0.38 20.68 -2.39
N ALA A 60 0.92 20.60 -2.66
CA ALA A 60 1.90 20.09 -1.70
C ALA A 60 2.00 20.97 -0.44
N MET A 61 1.75 22.27 -0.58
CA MET A 61 1.77 23.20 0.55
C MET A 61 0.60 23.03 1.53
N ARG A 62 -0.54 22.50 1.09
CA ARG A 62 -1.72 22.25 1.96
C ARG A 62 -1.64 20.91 2.70
N PHE A 63 -0.74 20.01 2.28
CA PHE A 63 -0.59 18.67 2.82
C PHE A 63 -0.36 18.63 4.35
N PRO A 64 0.49 19.48 4.95
CA PRO A 64 0.71 19.48 6.40
C PRO A 64 -0.55 19.89 7.16
N LEU A 65 -1.28 20.91 6.70
CA LEU A 65 -2.50 21.38 7.35
C LEU A 65 -3.61 20.32 7.32
N VAL A 66 -3.77 19.64 6.19
CA VAL A 66 -4.68 18.49 6.07
C VAL A 66 -4.24 17.35 6.99
N GLY A 67 -2.94 17.09 7.11
CA GLY A 67 -2.38 16.13 8.06
C GLY A 67 -2.75 16.44 9.51
N SER A 68 -2.53 17.69 9.95
CA SER A 68 -2.92 18.13 11.30
C SER A 68 -4.42 18.00 11.56
N ALA A 69 -5.25 18.41 10.60
CA ALA A 69 -6.70 18.25 10.71
C ALA A 69 -7.11 16.78 10.81
N MET A 70 -6.50 15.91 10.00
CA MET A 70 -6.77 14.47 10.03
C MET A 70 -6.36 13.83 11.37
N LEU A 71 -5.20 14.21 11.92
CA LEU A 71 -4.75 13.75 13.24
C LEU A 71 -5.69 14.22 14.36
N LEU A 72 -6.14 15.48 14.32
CA LEU A 72 -7.13 16.01 15.27
C LEU A 72 -8.46 15.25 15.16
N SER A 73 -8.98 15.04 13.95
CA SER A 73 -10.19 14.26 13.73
C SER A 73 -10.07 12.83 14.24
N LEU A 74 -8.92 12.17 14.00
CA LEU A 74 -8.66 10.83 14.49
C LEU A 74 -8.57 10.77 16.02
N PHE A 75 -7.97 11.79 16.64
CA PHE A 75 -7.93 11.93 18.10
C PHE A 75 -9.35 12.07 18.70
N LEU A 76 -10.20 12.91 18.12
CA LEU A 76 -11.59 13.05 18.56
C LEU A 76 -12.37 11.74 18.36
N LEU A 77 -12.14 11.06 17.24
CA LEU A 77 -12.76 9.75 16.98
C LEU A 77 -12.37 8.73 18.06
N PHE A 78 -11.09 8.60 18.40
CA PHE A 78 -10.68 7.70 19.48
C PHE A 78 -11.16 8.14 20.88
N LYS A 79 -11.40 9.44 21.08
CA LYS A 79 -11.90 9.97 22.35
C LYS A 79 -13.40 9.72 22.56
N PHE A 80 -14.20 9.83 21.51
CA PHE A 80 -15.67 9.73 21.60
C PHE A 80 -16.22 8.34 21.28
N LEU A 81 -15.44 7.49 20.62
CA LEU A 81 -15.86 6.16 20.20
C LEU A 81 -15.35 5.09 21.18
N SER A 82 -16.17 4.08 21.48
CA SER A 82 -15.77 3.00 22.38
C SER A 82 -14.65 2.15 21.76
N LYS A 83 -13.75 1.62 22.61
CA LYS A 83 -12.58 0.83 22.18
C LYS A 83 -12.97 -0.34 21.26
N ASP A 84 -14.12 -0.97 21.51
CA ASP A 84 -14.61 -2.10 20.72
C ASP A 84 -15.10 -1.66 19.34
N LEU A 85 -15.79 -0.52 19.25
CA LEU A 85 -16.24 0.01 17.96
C LEU A 85 -15.05 0.45 17.11
N VAL A 86 -14.08 1.11 17.73
CA VAL A 86 -12.82 1.50 17.07
C VAL A 86 -12.10 0.28 16.50
N ASN A 87 -11.89 -0.76 17.31
CA ASN A 87 -11.18 -1.96 16.88
C ASN A 87 -11.94 -2.70 15.78
N ALA A 88 -13.28 -2.76 15.85
CA ALA A 88 -14.11 -3.34 14.80
C ALA A 88 -14.00 -2.55 13.49
N VAL A 89 -14.10 -1.22 13.54
CA VAL A 89 -13.97 -0.34 12.37
C VAL A 89 -12.58 -0.43 11.77
N LEU A 90 -11.51 -0.38 12.58
CA LEU A 90 -10.13 -0.56 12.08
C LEU A 90 -9.95 -1.94 11.45
N THR A 91 -10.47 -3.00 12.06
CA THR A 91 -10.37 -4.36 11.50
C THR A 91 -11.09 -4.45 10.16
N ALA A 92 -12.30 -3.90 10.04
CA ALA A 92 -13.03 -3.84 8.78
C ALA A 92 -12.30 -3.01 7.71
N TYR A 93 -11.74 -1.86 8.11
CA TYR A 93 -10.95 -0.99 7.25
C TYR A 93 -9.69 -1.70 6.72
N PHE A 94 -8.91 -2.30 7.62
CA PHE A 94 -7.73 -3.08 7.25
C PHE A 94 -8.06 -4.33 6.45
N PHE A 95 -9.25 -4.92 6.64
CA PHE A 95 -9.70 -6.04 5.83
C PHE A 95 -9.94 -5.63 4.38
N ILE A 96 -10.74 -4.59 4.15
CA ILE A 96 -11.09 -4.11 2.81
C ILE A 96 -9.84 -3.57 2.10
N LEU A 97 -9.12 -2.65 2.73
CA LEU A 97 -7.91 -2.10 2.13
C LEU A 97 -6.82 -3.16 2.00
N GLY A 98 -6.74 -4.10 2.93
CA GLY A 98 -5.78 -5.21 2.89
C GLY A 98 -5.95 -6.07 1.66
N ILE A 99 -7.20 -6.39 1.27
CA ILE A 99 -7.49 -7.14 0.04
C ILE A 99 -6.98 -6.37 -1.17
N VAL A 100 -7.28 -5.06 -1.24
CA VAL A 100 -6.86 -4.20 -2.36
C VAL A 100 -5.33 -4.08 -2.43
N ALA A 101 -4.68 -3.76 -1.31
CA ALA A 101 -3.24 -3.59 -1.25
C ALA A 101 -2.49 -4.91 -1.52
N LEU A 102 -2.94 -6.03 -0.95
CA LEU A 102 -2.35 -7.35 -1.22
C LEU A 102 -2.56 -7.76 -2.67
N SER A 103 -3.78 -7.63 -3.20
CA SER A 103 -4.05 -7.97 -4.60
C SER A 103 -3.20 -7.14 -5.56
N ALA A 104 -3.08 -5.83 -5.34
CA ALA A 104 -2.20 -4.95 -6.14
C ALA A 104 -0.71 -5.29 -5.95
N THR A 105 -0.30 -5.73 -4.77
CA THR A 105 1.08 -6.16 -4.50
C THR A 105 1.39 -7.48 -5.20
N LEU A 106 0.46 -8.45 -5.20
CA LEU A 106 0.59 -9.77 -5.82
C LEU A 106 0.36 -9.75 -7.33
N LEU A 107 -0.36 -8.76 -7.86
CA LEU A 107 -0.68 -8.60 -9.27
C LEU A 107 0.53 -8.76 -10.21
N PRO A 108 1.69 -8.09 -10.01
CA PRO A 108 2.87 -8.29 -10.88
C PRO A 108 3.41 -9.73 -10.86
N SER A 109 3.26 -10.46 -9.74
CA SER A 109 3.63 -11.88 -9.64
C SER A 109 2.64 -12.79 -10.35
N ILE A 110 1.34 -12.51 -10.22
CA ILE A 110 0.24 -13.32 -10.78
C ILE A 110 0.10 -13.11 -12.30
N LYS A 111 0.27 -11.87 -12.79
CA LYS A 111 0.28 -11.54 -14.24
C LYS A 111 1.33 -12.31 -15.04
N ARG A 112 2.35 -12.87 -14.38
CA ARG A 112 3.39 -13.70 -15.02
C ARG A 112 2.92 -15.11 -15.36
N PHE A 113 2.00 -15.66 -14.56
CA PHE A 113 1.47 -17.01 -14.73
C PHE A 113 0.16 -17.04 -15.52
N LEU A 114 -0.41 -15.85 -15.78
CA LEU A 114 -1.67 -15.67 -16.46
C LEU A 114 -1.48 -15.55 -17.99
N PRO A 115 -2.43 -16.08 -18.80
CA PRO A 115 -2.47 -15.83 -20.24
C PRO A 115 -2.58 -14.32 -20.53
N LYS A 116 -1.90 -13.84 -21.58
CA LYS A 116 -1.90 -12.42 -21.97
C LYS A 116 -3.32 -11.87 -22.18
N GLU A 117 -4.23 -12.69 -22.69
CA GLU A 117 -5.64 -12.33 -22.92
C GLU A 117 -6.38 -11.87 -21.64
N TRP A 118 -5.97 -12.33 -20.45
CA TRP A 118 -6.62 -11.93 -19.18
C TRP A 118 -6.06 -10.62 -18.62
N ASN A 119 -5.01 -10.09 -19.25
CA ASN A 119 -4.35 -8.86 -18.86
C ASN A 119 -4.89 -7.65 -19.66
N ASP A 120 -5.36 -7.90 -20.89
CA ASP A 120 -5.79 -6.86 -21.84
C ASP A 120 -7.30 -6.59 -21.81
N ASN A 121 -8.10 -7.47 -21.19
CA ASN A 121 -9.53 -7.27 -21.01
C ASN A 121 -9.81 -6.34 -19.82
N LEU A 122 -9.81 -5.04 -20.07
CA LEU A 122 -10.31 -4.01 -19.16
C LEU A 122 -11.84 -4.13 -19.05
N ILE A 123 -12.34 -4.61 -17.91
CA ILE A 123 -13.77 -4.53 -17.59
C ILE A 123 -13.99 -3.13 -17.01
N VAL A 124 -14.38 -2.20 -17.87
CA VAL A 124 -14.76 -0.85 -17.44
C VAL A 124 -16.16 -0.92 -16.85
N TRP A 125 -16.25 -0.97 -15.52
CA TRP A 125 -17.54 -0.91 -14.85
C TRP A 125 -17.90 0.56 -14.61
N ARG A 126 -18.87 1.08 -15.36
CA ARG A 126 -19.45 2.41 -15.14
C ARG A 126 -20.62 2.28 -14.17
N ALA A 127 -20.45 2.83 -12.96
CA ALA A 127 -21.57 2.97 -12.03
C ALA A 127 -22.58 3.98 -12.61
N PRO A 128 -23.88 3.65 -12.71
CA PRO A 128 -24.88 4.51 -13.37
C PRO A 128 -25.18 5.82 -12.62
N PHE A 129 -24.71 5.98 -11.37
CA PHE A 129 -25.05 7.11 -10.49
C PHE A 129 -23.93 8.13 -10.28
N PHE A 130 -22.67 7.80 -10.59
CA PHE A 130 -21.51 8.68 -10.39
C PHE A 130 -20.69 8.78 -11.68
N HIS A 131 -20.89 9.86 -12.44
CA HIS A 131 -20.33 10.08 -13.77
C HIS A 131 -18.77 10.15 -13.81
N SER A 132 -18.10 10.21 -12.66
CA SER A 132 -16.63 10.33 -12.53
C SER A 132 -15.95 9.11 -11.89
N LEU A 133 -16.68 8.06 -11.51
CA LEU A 133 -16.12 6.85 -10.91
C LEU A 133 -16.11 5.70 -11.93
N SER A 134 -15.23 5.82 -12.92
CA SER A 134 -14.89 4.70 -13.81
C SER A 134 -13.90 3.80 -13.08
N VAL A 135 -14.39 2.72 -12.46
CA VAL A 135 -13.51 1.74 -11.84
C VAL A 135 -13.14 0.71 -12.90
N GLU A 136 -11.92 0.83 -13.42
CA GLU A 136 -11.36 -0.11 -14.38
C GLU A 136 -10.85 -1.33 -13.63
N PHE A 137 -11.57 -2.45 -13.74
CA PHE A 137 -11.13 -3.71 -13.18
C PHE A 137 -10.60 -4.62 -14.28
N THR A 138 -9.34 -5.02 -14.20
CA THR A 138 -8.80 -6.08 -15.07
C THR A 138 -9.21 -7.44 -14.51
N LYS A 139 -9.53 -8.42 -15.36
CA LYS A 139 -9.77 -9.81 -14.94
C LYS A 139 -8.63 -10.36 -14.05
N SER A 140 -7.40 -9.96 -14.33
CA SER A 140 -6.22 -10.26 -13.53
C SER A 140 -6.27 -9.75 -12.08
N GLN A 141 -6.93 -8.61 -11.81
CA GLN A 141 -7.09 -8.07 -10.45
C GLN A 141 -8.10 -8.88 -9.62
N ILE A 142 -9.17 -9.37 -10.26
CA ILE A 142 -10.17 -10.24 -9.61
C ILE A 142 -9.50 -11.55 -9.19
N ILE A 143 -8.64 -12.12 -10.04
CA ILE A 143 -7.92 -13.35 -9.69
C ILE A 143 -6.86 -13.09 -8.62
N ALA A 144 -6.21 -11.93 -8.65
CA ALA A 144 -5.26 -11.53 -7.61
C ALA A 144 -5.92 -11.22 -6.27
N SER A 145 -7.21 -10.87 -6.24
CA SER A 145 -7.95 -10.60 -4.99
C SER A 145 -8.40 -11.87 -4.27
N ILE A 146 -8.55 -13.00 -4.96
CA ILE A 146 -8.88 -14.30 -4.35
C ILE A 146 -7.87 -14.69 -3.25
N PRO A 147 -6.55 -14.79 -3.50
CA PRO A 147 -5.58 -15.10 -2.45
C PRO A 147 -5.51 -14.00 -1.38
N GLY A 148 -5.70 -12.73 -1.76
CA GLY A 148 -5.76 -11.61 -0.81
C GLY A 148 -6.94 -11.71 0.16
N PHE A 149 -8.10 -12.16 -0.31
CA PHE A 149 -9.30 -12.39 0.50
C PHE A 149 -9.09 -13.49 1.52
N PHE A 150 -8.57 -14.65 1.11
CA PHE A 150 -8.26 -15.74 2.04
C PHE A 150 -7.20 -15.34 3.07
N PHE A 151 -6.19 -14.55 2.66
CA PHE A 151 -5.18 -14.03 3.58
C PHE A 151 -5.78 -13.06 4.61
N CYS A 152 -6.65 -12.14 4.19
CA CYS A 152 -7.35 -11.23 5.10
C CYS A 152 -8.32 -11.95 6.05
N LEU A 153 -8.98 -13.03 5.60
CA LEU A 153 -9.81 -13.87 6.49
C LEU A 153 -8.96 -14.56 7.56
N TRP A 154 -7.79 -15.07 7.18
CA TRP A 154 -6.83 -15.65 8.13
C TRP A 154 -6.33 -14.60 9.13
N TYR A 155 -6.02 -13.38 8.67
CA TYR A 155 -5.67 -12.25 9.53
C TYR A 155 -6.79 -11.93 10.54
N ALA A 156 -8.04 -11.81 10.09
CA ALA A 156 -9.18 -11.50 10.96
C ALA A 156 -9.40 -12.56 12.04
N SER A 157 -9.20 -13.84 11.71
CA SER A 157 -9.44 -14.97 12.62
C SER A 157 -8.31 -15.21 13.61
N LYS A 158 -7.05 -15.13 13.17
CA LYS A 158 -5.88 -15.49 13.99
C LYS A 158 -5.12 -14.29 14.56
N LYS A 159 -5.33 -13.08 14.02
CA LYS A 159 -4.57 -11.86 14.35
C LYS A 159 -3.07 -12.12 14.46
N HIS A 160 -2.56 -12.96 13.56
CA HIS A 160 -1.18 -13.43 13.61
C HIS A 160 -0.23 -12.25 13.36
N TRP A 161 0.86 -12.17 14.12
CA TRP A 161 1.84 -11.09 14.00
C TRP A 161 2.40 -10.99 12.56
N LEU A 162 2.67 -12.14 11.93
CA LEU A 162 3.13 -12.22 10.54
C LEU A 162 2.11 -11.60 9.57
N ALA A 163 0.83 -11.89 9.74
CA ALA A 163 -0.22 -11.39 8.87
C ALA A 163 -0.29 -9.86 8.94
N ASN A 164 -0.17 -9.30 10.15
CA ASN A 164 -0.10 -7.85 10.36
C ASN A 164 1.12 -7.24 9.66
N ASN A 165 2.29 -7.87 9.78
CA ASN A 165 3.51 -7.39 9.12
C ASN A 165 3.38 -7.43 7.58
N VAL A 166 2.85 -8.52 7.02
CA VAL A 166 2.64 -8.65 5.57
C VAL A 166 1.63 -7.61 5.05
N LEU A 167 0.54 -7.36 5.78
CA LEU A 167 -0.40 -6.30 5.46
C LEU A 167 0.27 -4.91 5.51
N GLY A 168 1.06 -4.65 6.55
CA GLY A 168 1.83 -3.41 6.69
C GLY A 168 2.79 -3.19 5.51
N LEU A 169 3.54 -4.23 5.12
CA LEU A 169 4.44 -4.19 3.96
C LEU A 169 3.67 -3.88 2.67
N ALA A 170 2.53 -4.53 2.45
CA ALA A 170 1.67 -4.29 1.28
C ALA A 170 1.14 -2.85 1.24
N PHE A 171 0.71 -2.30 2.38
CA PHE A 171 0.31 -0.89 2.48
C PHE A 171 1.45 0.07 2.20
N CYS A 172 2.65 -0.22 2.72
CA CYS A 172 3.83 0.62 2.45
C CYS A 172 4.19 0.62 0.96
N ILE A 173 4.25 -0.54 0.31
CA ILE A 173 4.57 -0.65 -1.12
C ILE A 173 3.52 0.10 -1.95
N GLN A 174 2.24 -0.14 -1.70
CA GLN A 174 1.15 0.50 -2.44
C GLN A 174 1.10 2.01 -2.18
N GLY A 175 1.34 2.45 -0.94
CA GLY A 175 1.42 3.86 -0.58
C GLY A 175 2.53 4.58 -1.34
N ILE A 176 3.73 4.01 -1.41
CA ILE A 176 4.87 4.57 -2.16
C ILE A 176 4.59 4.57 -3.67
N GLU A 177 3.92 3.54 -4.19
CA GLU A 177 3.55 3.45 -5.61
C GLU A 177 2.52 4.55 -5.99
N MET A 178 1.59 4.89 -5.10
CA MET A 178 0.60 5.95 -5.32
C MET A 178 1.17 7.35 -5.12
N LEU A 179 2.17 7.51 -4.24
CA LEU A 179 2.86 8.78 -3.96
C LEU A 179 3.93 9.13 -5.02
N SER A 180 3.80 8.66 -6.27
CA SER A 180 4.72 9.01 -7.36
C SER A 180 4.64 10.52 -7.66
N LEU A 181 5.39 11.31 -6.89
CA LEU A 181 5.50 12.74 -7.04
C LEU A 181 6.30 12.99 -8.32
N GLY A 182 5.64 13.51 -9.35
CA GLY A 182 6.27 13.80 -10.65
C GLY A 182 7.49 14.74 -10.59
N SER A 183 7.87 15.28 -9.42
CA SER A 183 9.09 16.05 -9.22
C SER A 183 9.73 15.83 -7.84
N PHE A 184 11.04 15.56 -7.84
CA PHE A 184 11.88 15.48 -6.64
C PHE A 184 11.81 16.74 -5.76
N LYS A 185 11.69 17.93 -6.39
CA LYS A 185 11.55 19.21 -5.66
C LYS A 185 10.29 19.24 -4.80
N THR A 186 9.18 18.70 -5.28
CA THR A 186 7.91 18.65 -4.53
C THR A 186 8.00 17.68 -3.35
N GLY A 187 8.69 16.54 -3.53
CA GLY A 187 8.98 15.59 -2.45
C GLY A 187 9.85 16.16 -1.35
N ALA A 188 10.92 16.89 -1.71
CA ALA A 188 11.78 17.56 -0.73
C ALA A 188 11.03 18.65 0.07
N ILE A 189 10.18 19.45 -0.59
CA ILE A 189 9.36 20.48 0.07
C ILE A 189 8.37 19.84 1.06
N LEU A 190 7.73 18.72 0.69
CA LEU A 190 6.86 17.96 1.58
C LEU A 190 7.59 17.49 2.84
N LEU A 191 8.78 16.90 2.67
CA LEU A 191 9.54 16.31 3.76
C LEU A 191 10.04 17.37 4.77
N VAL A 192 10.53 18.50 4.25
CA VAL A 192 10.96 19.63 5.09
C VAL A 192 9.78 20.24 5.84
N ARG A 193 8.62 20.44 5.19
CA ARG A 193 7.45 21.06 5.84
C ARG A 193 6.81 20.18 6.89
N VAL A 194 6.68 18.88 6.64
CA VAL A 194 6.19 17.94 7.66
C VAL A 194 7.11 17.98 8.88
N SER A 195 8.43 17.94 8.67
CA SER A 195 9.40 17.99 9.77
C SER A 195 9.34 19.30 10.56
N LEU A 196 9.17 20.44 9.88
CA LEU A 196 9.09 21.77 10.52
C LEU A 196 7.78 22.00 11.29
N MET A 197 6.70 21.27 10.99
CA MET A 197 5.41 21.43 11.66
C MET A 197 5.31 20.65 12.99
N PHE A 198 6.17 19.64 13.17
CA PHE A 198 6.20 18.78 14.36
C PHE A 198 7.41 19.02 15.27
N ALA A 199 8.36 19.87 14.84
CA ALA A 199 9.47 20.36 15.66
C ALA A 199 9.05 21.63 16.41
#